data_AF-A0A7J2X9A7-F1
#
_entry.id   AF-A0A7J2X9A7-F1
#
_cell.length_a   1.000
_cell.length_b   1.000
_cell.length_c   1.000
_cell.angle_alpha   90.00
_cell.angle_beta   90.00
_cell.angle_gamma   90.00
#
_symmetry.space_group_name_H-M   'P 1'
#
loop_
_entity.id
_entity.type
_entity.pdbx_description
1 polymer ?
#
loop_
_entity_poly.entity_id
_entity_poly.type
_entity_poly.pdbx_seq_one_letter_code
_entity_poly.pdbx_strand_id
1 'polypeptide(L)' 'MSKNYRNNSNLLKKCITKAIINRIGVIIAGLKGFVIGGGFEITLSCERALLIMTEIIAKSESKIK' A
#
# COMPACT_ATOMS: atom_id res chain seq x y z
N MET A 1 24.67 2.93 1.26
CA MET A 1 23.80 2.28 2.27
C MET A 1 22.29 2.30 1.96
N SER A 2 21.76 3.29 1.22
CA SER A 2 20.30 3.45 1.00
C SER A 2 19.63 2.44 0.02
N LYS A 3 20.38 1.87 -0.93
CA LYS A 3 19.83 0.94 -1.94
C LYS A 3 19.35 -0.40 -1.35
N ASN A 4 20.05 -0.92 -0.34
CA ASN A 4 19.67 -2.19 0.31
C ASN A 4 18.38 -2.05 1.12
N TYR A 5 18.19 -0.94 1.83
CA TYR A 5 16.96 -0.67 2.58
C TYR A 5 15.74 -0.56 1.66
N ARG A 6 15.87 0.16 0.53
CA ARG A 6 14.78 0.30 -0.46
C ARG A 6 14.40 -1.02 -1.12
N ASN A 7 15.37 -1.92 -1.37
CA ASN A 7 15.08 -3.25 -1.88
C ASN A 7 14.36 -4.13 -0.86
N ASN A 8 14.78 -4.09 0.41
CA ASN A 8 14.17 -4.89 1.47
C ASN A 8 12.74 -4.44 1.79
N SER A 9 12.48 -3.12 1.79
CA SER A 9 11.11 -2.60 1.97
C SER A 9 10.19 -2.98 0.82
N ASN A 10 10.69 -3.03 -0.41
CA ASN A 10 9.91 -3.46 -1.58
C ASN A 10 9.60 -4.96 -1.54
N LEU A 11 10.53 -5.80 -1.07
CA LEU A 11 10.30 -7.22 -0.86
C LEU A 11 9.25 -7.45 0.23
N LEU A 12 9.38 -6.78 1.37
CA LEU A 12 8.43 -6.90 2.48
C LEU A 12 7.01 -6.51 2.05
N LYS A 13 6.87 -5.37 1.37
CA LYS A 13 5.59 -4.92 0.80
C LYS A 13 5.00 -5.97 -0.14
N LYS A 14 5.79 -6.53 -1.07
CA LYS A 14 5.33 -7.59 -1.99
C LYS A 14 4.84 -8.83 -1.24
N CYS A 15 5.54 -9.25 -0.18
CA CYS A 15 5.12 -10.38 0.63
C CYS A 15 3.79 -10.10 1.34
N ILE A 16 3.63 -8.92 1.94
CA ILE A 16 2.39 -8.51 2.62
C ILE A 16 1.23 -8.42 1.63
N THR A 17 1.41 -7.72 0.50
CA THR A 17 0.40 -7.65 -0.57
C THR A 17 0.00 -9.04 -1.06
N LYS A 18 0.96 -9.94 -1.28
CA LYS A 18 0.68 -11.31 -1.72
C LYS A 18 -0.09 -12.11 -0.66
N ALA A 19 0.24 -11.93 0.62
CA ALA A 19 -0.49 -12.56 1.71
C ALA A 19 -1.93 -12.05 1.83
N ILE A 20 -2.16 -10.76 1.59
CA ILE A 20 -3.50 -10.15 1.54
C ILE A 20 -4.31 -10.76 0.40
N ILE A 21 -3.76 -10.78 -0.81
CA ILE A 21 -4.45 -11.32 -2.01
C ILE A 21 -4.76 -12.82 -1.88
N ASN A 22 -3.86 -13.60 -1.27
CA ASN A 22 -4.04 -15.04 -1.14
C ASN A 22 -4.82 -15.46 0.11
N ARG A 23 -5.30 -14.52 0.93
CA ARG A 23 -6.04 -14.85 2.14
C ARG A 23 -7.45 -15.31 1.79
N ILE A 24 -7.93 -16.33 2.48
CA ILE A 24 -9.35 -16.72 2.44
C ILE A 24 -10.09 -15.83 3.44
N GLY A 25 -10.94 -14.92 2.92
CA GLY A 25 -11.79 -14.02 3.70
C GLY A 25 -11.55 -12.55 3.39
N VAL A 26 -12.54 -11.71 3.70
CA VAL A 26 -12.55 -10.29 3.36
C VAL A 26 -11.61 -9.49 4.26
N ILE A 27 -10.71 -8.71 3.66
CA ILE A 27 -9.83 -7.77 4.35
C ILE A 27 -10.36 -6.35 4.15
N ILE A 28 -10.58 -5.64 5.27
CA ILE A 28 -11.05 -4.26 5.28
C ILE A 28 -9.95 -3.38 5.88
N ALA A 29 -9.46 -2.40 5.12
CA ALA A 29 -8.49 -1.42 5.59
C ALA A 29 -9.20 -0.19 6.17
N GLY A 30 -9.01 0.07 7.47
CA GLY A 30 -9.44 1.31 8.11
C GLY A 30 -8.34 2.36 8.05
N LEU A 31 -8.59 3.48 7.36
CA LEU A 31 -7.63 4.56 7.17
C LEU A 31 -8.05 5.80 7.94
N LYS A 32 -7.08 6.47 8.56
CA LYS A 32 -7.25 7.76 9.25
C LYS A 32 -6.06 8.67 8.99
N GLY A 33 -6.29 9.92 8.63
CA GLY A 33 -5.23 10.90 8.37
C GLY A 33 -4.53 10.71 7.02
N PHE A 34 -3.21 10.89 6.95
CA PHE A 34 -2.46 10.82 5.69
C PHE A 34 -1.99 9.40 5.37
N VAL A 35 -2.31 8.91 4.18
CA VAL A 35 -1.88 7.59 3.71
C VAL A 35 -1.09 7.75 2.42
N ILE A 36 0.21 7.46 2.47
CA ILE A 36 1.15 7.68 1.36
C ILE A 36 2.11 6.49 1.20
N GLY A 37 2.62 6.31 -0.02
CA GLY A 37 3.64 5.30 -0.34
C GLY A 37 3.17 3.86 -0.08
N GLY A 38 4.01 3.06 0.59
CA GLY A 38 3.77 1.63 0.79
C GLY A 38 2.46 1.30 1.51
N GLY A 39 2.03 2.11 2.48
CA GLY A 39 0.76 1.92 3.19
C GLY A 39 -0.47 2.14 2.29
N PHE A 40 -0.38 3.08 1.35
CA PHE A 40 -1.42 3.30 0.35
C PHE A 40 -1.52 2.11 -0.61
N GLU A 41 -0.38 1.63 -1.09
CA GLU A 41 -0.33 0.51 -2.03
C GLU A 41 -0.80 -0.82 -1.40
N ILE A 42 -0.54 -1.03 -0.10
CA ILE A 42 -1.08 -2.17 0.65
C ILE A 42 -2.59 -2.04 0.82
N THR A 43 -3.09 -0.84 1.13
CA THR A 43 -4.54 -0.60 1.27
C THR A 43 -5.29 -0.86 -0.04
N LEU A 44 -4.71 -0.48 -1.18
CA LEU A 44 -5.25 -0.79 -2.51
C LEU A 44 -5.34 -2.30 -2.80
N SER A 45 -4.61 -3.13 -2.06
CA SER A 45 -4.64 -4.59 -2.22
C SER A 45 -5.77 -5.26 -1.41
N CYS A 46 -6.43 -4.54 -0.51
CA CYS A 46 -7.56 -5.04 0.29
C CYS A 46 -8.87 -4.97 -0.50
N GLU A 47 -9.85 -5.83 -0.22
CA GLU A 47 -11.14 -5.79 -0.93
C GLU A 47 -11.97 -4.55 -0.61
N ARG A 48 -11.82 -3.99 0.59
CA ARG A 48 -12.52 -2.76 0.99
C ARG A 48 -11.61 -1.83 1.76
N ALA A 49 -11.81 -0.53 1.57
CA ALA A 49 -11.18 0.52 2.36
C ALA A 49 -12.26 1.42 2.99
N LEU A 50 -12.17 1.61 4.30
CA LEU A 50 -12.96 2.58 5.06
C LEU A 50 -12.11 3.82 5.30
N LEU A 51 -12.52 4.95 4.74
CA LEU A 51 -11.83 6.22 4.84
C LEU A 51 -12.46 7.07 5.94
N ILE A 52 -11.71 7.41 6.98
CA ILE A 52 -12.18 8.27 8.08
C ILE A 52 -11.28 9.50 8.15
N MET A 53 -11.76 10.62 7.60
CA MET A 53 -11.00 11.88 7.57
C MET A 53 -9.58 11.65 7.00
N THR A 54 -9.53 10.99 5.85
CA THR A 54 -8.29 10.52 5.24
C THR A 54 -7.97 11.31 3.98
N GLU A 55 -6.77 11.87 3.91
CA GLU A 55 -6.24 12.49 2.69
C GLU A 55 -5.30 11.52 1.99
N ILE A 56 -5.64 11.17 0.75
CA ILE A 56 -4.86 10.28 -0.11
C ILE A 56 -4.02 11.12 -1.06
N ILE A 57 -2.70 11.09 -0.88
CA ILE A 57 -1.77 11.77 -1.77
C ILE A 57 -1.12 10.73 -2.68
N ALA A 58 -1.75 10.49 -3.83
CA ALA A 58 -1.22 9.61 -4.87
C ALA A 58 -0.41 10.46 -5.87
N LYS A 59 0.92 10.46 -5.75
CA LYS A 59 1.80 11.06 -6.77
C LYS A 59 1.96 10.08 -7.93
N SER A 60 1.20 10.28 -9.01
CA SER A 60 1.41 9.57 -10.26
C SER A 60 2.68 10.10 -10.93
N GLU A 61 3.79 9.36 -10.83
CA GLU A 61 4.93 9.58 -11.71
C GLU A 61 4.56 9.01 -13.09
N SER A 62 3.78 9.78 -13.86
CA SER A 62 3.58 9.50 -15.27
C SER A 62 4.90 9.76 -15.99
N LYS A 63 5.71 8.70 -16.16
CA LYS A 63 6.80 8.71 -17.13
C LYS A 63 6.18 8.68 -18.52
N ILE A 64 5.75 9.85 -18.98
CA ILE A 64 5.54 10.11 -20.40
C ILE A 64 6.92 9.99 -21.05
N LYS A 65 7.08 8.98 -21.91
CA LYS A 65 8.23 8.81 -22.79
C LYS A 65 7.70 8.69 -24.21
#